data_AF-A0A0D3I6X4-F1
#
_entry.id   AF-A0A0D3I6X4-F1
#
_cell.length_a   1.000
_cell.length_b   1.000
_cell.length_c   1.000
_cell.angle_alpha   90.00
_cell.angle_beta   90.00
_cell.angle_gamma   90.00
#
_symmetry.space_group_name_H-M   'P 1'
#
loop_
_entity.id
_entity.type
_entity.pdbx_description
1 polymer ?
#
loop_
_entity_poly.entity_id
_entity_poly.type
_entity_poly.pdbx_seq_one_letter_code
_entity_poly.pdbx_strand_id
1 'polypeptide(L)'
;MRSWQRRCAGQSESTGGGGDLPRRVERLEASFGTATEGSLEERVGAIERLIGPEAGEAAEQHLPVTEPLAAVSLADAGLDTGRPAAPESTMGGETTCIVCFARVKSHAAVPCGHLCACGPCSELMRECPYCREPVMMWMVPRPV
;
A
#
# COMPACT_ATOMS: atom_id res chain seq x y z
N MET A 1 45.79 10.12 12.58
CA MET A 1 45.21 9.98 13.93
C MET A 1 44.49 11.27 14.31
N ARG A 2 43.20 11.41 13.96
CA ARG A 2 42.35 12.51 14.44
C ARG A 2 41.05 11.92 14.92
N SER A 3 40.83 12.09 16.22
CA SER A 3 39.81 11.52 17.07
C SER A 3 38.41 12.00 16.69
N TRP A 4 37.58 11.10 16.18
CA TRP A 4 36.13 11.26 16.17
C TRP A 4 35.63 11.14 17.62
N GLN A 5 35.51 12.28 18.29
CA GLN A 5 34.95 12.36 19.62
C GLN A 5 33.44 12.10 19.57
N ARG A 6 33.09 10.91 20.08
CA ARG A 6 31.81 10.59 20.71
C ARG A 6 31.34 11.77 21.58
N ARG A 7 30.17 12.32 21.24
CA ARG A 7 29.32 13.06 22.17
C ARG A 7 27.87 12.75 21.85
N CYS A 8 27.43 11.57 22.28
CA CYS A 8 26.02 11.31 22.54
C CYS A 8 25.88 11.18 24.05
N ALA A 9 25.73 12.32 24.72
CA ALA A 9 25.17 12.37 26.06
C ALA A 9 23.69 12.65 25.85
N GLY A 10 22.86 11.67 26.22
CA GLY A 10 21.41 11.84 26.25
C GLY A 10 20.95 12.62 27.48
N GLN A 11 19.62 12.80 27.47
CA GLN A 11 18.76 13.37 28.51
C GLN A 11 18.64 14.90 28.42
N SER A 12 17.45 15.51 28.43
CA SER A 12 16.12 15.04 28.81
C SER A 12 15.09 16.12 28.43
N GLU A 13 13.80 15.77 28.54
CA GLU A 13 12.63 16.66 28.67
C GLU A 13 11.90 17.06 27.37
N SER A 14 10.83 16.32 27.07
CA SER A 14 9.56 16.97 26.74
C SER A 14 8.40 16.12 27.25
N THR A 15 8.00 16.44 28.47
CA THR A 15 6.65 16.26 28.98
C THR A 15 5.69 17.05 28.08
N GLY A 16 4.70 16.38 27.48
CA GLY A 16 3.64 17.04 26.73
C GLY A 16 3.13 16.15 25.60
N GLY A 17 2.03 15.44 25.79
CA GLY A 17 0.78 16.03 25.32
C GLY A 17 -0.37 15.02 25.32
N GLY A 18 -0.59 14.33 26.44
CA GLY A 18 -1.83 13.58 26.67
C GLY A 18 -3.03 14.48 27.01
N GLY A 19 -2.79 15.77 27.30
CA GLY A 19 -3.81 16.72 27.75
C GLY A 19 -4.60 17.46 26.66
N ASP A 20 -4.32 17.19 25.38
CA ASP A 20 -4.95 17.92 24.27
C ASP A 20 -6.13 17.15 23.62
N LEU A 21 -6.33 15.88 23.99
CA LEU A 21 -7.46 15.09 23.48
C LEU A 21 -8.83 15.76 23.70
N PRO A 22 -9.14 16.32 24.89
CA PRO A 22 -10.41 17.02 25.10
C PRO A 22 -10.56 18.24 24.20
N ARG A 23 -9.48 19.00 23.99
CA ARG A 23 -9.48 20.17 23.09
C ARG A 23 -9.64 19.80 21.61
N ARG A 24 -9.10 18.65 21.20
CA ARG A 24 -9.27 18.13 19.84
C ARG A 24 -10.68 17.63 19.61
N VAL A 25 -11.29 16.99 20.60
CA VAL A 25 -12.71 16.58 20.56
C VAL A 25 -13.60 17.81 20.43
N GLU A 26 -13.40 18.84 21.26
CA GLU A 26 -14.23 20.04 21.22
C GLU A 26 -14.07 20.84 19.91
N ARG A 27 -12.86 20.87 19.34
CA ARG A 27 -12.65 21.43 17.98
C ARG A 27 -13.38 20.64 16.91
N LEU A 28 -13.41 19.32 17.04
CA LEU A 28 -14.09 18.42 16.11
C LEU A 28 -15.61 18.62 16.19
N GLU A 29 -16.16 18.66 17.41
CA GLU A 29 -17.59 18.93 17.69
C GLU A 29 -18.01 20.31 17.16
N ALA A 30 -17.19 21.35 17.36
CA ALA A 30 -17.43 22.68 16.80
C ALA A 30 -17.39 22.70 15.26
N SER A 31 -16.57 21.84 14.64
CA SER A 31 -16.44 21.75 13.19
C SER A 31 -17.60 20.98 12.53
N PHE A 32 -18.19 20.03 13.25
CA PHE A 32 -19.35 19.28 12.78
C PHE A 32 -20.68 20.02 12.98
N GLY A 33 -20.66 21.13 13.72
CA GLY A 33 -21.87 21.87 14.11
C GLY A 33 -22.75 21.04 15.05
N THR A 34 -23.78 21.65 15.64
CA THR A 34 -24.83 20.88 16.31
C THR A 34 -25.60 20.12 15.23
N ALA A 35 -25.22 18.88 14.97
CA ALA A 35 -26.08 17.95 14.25
C ALA A 35 -27.33 17.81 15.11
N THR A 36 -28.39 18.55 14.76
CA THR A 36 -29.70 18.26 15.30
C THR A 36 -29.98 16.81 14.93
N GLU A 37 -30.42 16.00 15.88
CA GLU A 37 -30.53 14.54 15.75
C GLU A 37 -31.22 14.13 14.43
N GLY A 38 -32.15 14.95 13.95
CA GLY A 38 -32.83 14.79 12.65
C GLY A 38 -31.98 14.87 11.38
N SER A 39 -30.81 15.54 11.36
CA SER A 39 -30.01 15.68 10.13
C SER A 39 -29.28 14.39 9.73
N LEU A 40 -28.90 13.57 10.71
CA LEU A 40 -28.27 12.28 10.44
C LEU A 40 -29.34 11.25 10.04
N GLU A 41 -30.46 11.24 10.74
CA GLU A 41 -31.59 10.33 10.48
C GLU A 41 -32.19 10.57 9.09
N GLU A 42 -32.34 11.84 8.68
CA GLU A 42 -32.79 12.22 7.33
C GLU A 42 -31.82 11.76 6.24
N ARG A 43 -30.50 11.86 6.50
CA ARG A 43 -29.47 11.39 5.57
C ARG A 43 -29.42 9.87 5.47
N VAL A 44 -29.58 9.16 6.59
CA VAL A 44 -29.65 7.69 6.61
C VAL A 44 -30.90 7.20 5.88
N GLY A 45 -32.07 7.80 6.13
CA GLY A 45 -33.29 7.46 5.41
C GLY A 45 -33.23 7.75 3.91
N ALA A 46 -32.54 8.82 3.49
CA ALA A 46 -32.28 9.09 2.07
C ALA A 46 -31.41 8.00 1.43
N ILE A 47 -30.40 7.48 2.14
CA ILE A 47 -29.53 6.39 1.67
C ILE A 47 -30.31 5.08 1.59
N GLU A 48 -31.10 4.74 2.62
CA GLU A 48 -31.93 3.52 2.63
C GLU A 48 -32.95 3.50 1.49
N ARG A 49 -33.50 4.66 1.11
CA ARG A 49 -34.39 4.80 -0.06
C ARG A 49 -33.68 4.62 -1.40
N LEU A 50 -32.40 4.97 -1.47
CA LEU A 50 -31.58 4.78 -2.69
C LEU A 50 -31.10 3.33 -2.82
N ILE A 51 -30.82 2.67 -1.71
CA ILE A 51 -30.42 1.26 -1.64
C ILE A 51 -31.66 0.38 -1.42
N GLY A 52 -32.67 0.51 -2.30
CA GLY A 52 -33.94 -0.23 -2.19
C GLY A 52 -33.75 -1.76 -2.04
N PRO A 53 -34.80 -2.51 -1.65
CA PRO A 53 -34.69 -3.95 -1.47
C PRO A 53 -34.48 -4.62 -2.83
N GLU A 54 -33.23 -4.90 -3.18
CA GLU A 54 -32.88 -5.88 -4.20
C GLU A 54 -33.17 -7.28 -3.62
N ALA A 55 -34.46 -7.60 -3.49
CA ALA A 55 -34.96 -8.92 -3.16
C ALA A 55 -36.26 -9.16 -3.94
N GLY A 56 -36.10 -9.67 -5.16
CA GLY A 56 -37.22 -10.01 -6.04
C GLY A 56 -36.75 -10.54 -7.39
N GLU A 57 -36.28 -11.79 -7.40
CA GLU A 57 -36.36 -12.74 -8.52
C GLU A 57 -36.08 -12.21 -9.94
N ALA A 58 -34.81 -12.12 -10.32
CA ALA A 58 -34.45 -12.27 -11.73
C ALA A 58 -34.46 -13.76 -12.07
N ALA A 59 -35.59 -14.22 -12.60
CA ALA A 59 -35.70 -15.49 -13.29
C ALA A 59 -34.52 -15.65 -14.26
N GLU A 60 -33.78 -16.75 -14.12
CA GLU A 60 -32.79 -17.20 -15.08
C GLU A 60 -33.46 -17.43 -16.44
N GLN A 61 -33.52 -16.40 -17.26
CA GLN A 61 -33.71 -16.56 -18.70
C GLN A 61 -32.33 -16.79 -19.31
N HIS A 62 -31.93 -18.06 -19.31
CA HIS A 62 -30.84 -18.57 -20.12
C HIS A 62 -31.12 -18.28 -21.60
N LEU A 63 -30.60 -17.15 -22.09
CA LEU A 63 -30.49 -16.89 -23.51
C LEU A 63 -29.53 -17.91 -24.11
N PRO A 64 -29.87 -18.56 -25.24
CA PRO A 64 -28.95 -19.47 -25.91
C PRO A 64 -27.77 -18.66 -26.43
N VAL A 65 -26.63 -18.76 -25.74
CA VAL A 65 -25.35 -18.22 -26.22
C VAL A 65 -25.02 -18.98 -27.49
N THR A 66 -25.20 -18.28 -28.60
CA THR A 66 -24.76 -18.71 -29.91
C THR A 66 -23.24 -18.65 -29.96
N GLU A 67 -22.65 -19.83 -30.22
CA GLU A 67 -21.28 -20.08 -30.70
C GLU A 67 -20.11 -19.66 -29.77
N PRO A 68 -19.13 -20.55 -29.55
CA PRO A 68 -17.95 -20.23 -28.75
C PRO A 68 -17.09 -19.22 -29.50
N LEU A 69 -17.21 -17.94 -29.16
CA LEU A 69 -16.18 -16.97 -29.50
C LEU A 69 -14.87 -17.47 -28.88
N ALA A 70 -13.90 -17.79 -29.74
CA ALA A 70 -12.59 -18.26 -29.30
C ALA A 70 -12.05 -17.30 -28.24
N ALA A 71 -11.68 -17.85 -27.08
CA ALA A 71 -11.11 -17.09 -25.99
C ALA A 71 -9.83 -16.41 -26.49
N VAL A 72 -9.91 -15.12 -26.79
CA VAL A 72 -8.74 -14.30 -27.09
C VAL A 72 -7.99 -14.12 -25.78
N SER A 73 -6.73 -14.56 -25.74
CA SER A 73 -5.91 -14.46 -24.53
C SER A 73 -5.54 -13.00 -24.28
N LEU A 74 -5.56 -12.57 -23.02
CA LEU A 74 -5.00 -11.27 -22.63
C LEU A 74 -3.53 -11.13 -23.01
N ALA A 75 -2.81 -12.25 -23.19
CA ALA A 75 -1.43 -12.24 -23.69
C ALA A 75 -1.32 -11.75 -25.15
N ASP A 76 -2.38 -11.88 -25.94
CA ASP A 76 -2.43 -11.42 -27.34
C ASP A 76 -2.84 -9.95 -27.45
N ALA A 77 -3.30 -9.34 -26.34
CA ALA A 77 -3.55 -7.91 -26.29
C ALA A 77 -2.19 -7.18 -26.25
N GLY A 78 -1.81 -6.54 -27.35
CA GLY A 78 -0.65 -5.65 -27.38
C GLY A 78 -0.90 -4.43 -26.49
N LEU A 79 -0.44 -4.48 -25.23
CA LEU A 79 -0.59 -3.41 -24.23
C LEU A 79 0.40 -2.25 -24.46
N ASP A 80 0.76 -1.94 -25.70
CA ASP A 80 1.50 -0.73 -26.00
C ASP A 80 0.53 0.46 -26.02
N THR A 81 0.32 1.05 -24.84
CA THR A 81 -0.51 2.25 -24.69
C THR A 81 0.14 3.51 -25.29
N GLY A 82 1.33 3.40 -25.90
CA GLY A 82 2.07 4.53 -26.48
C GLY A 82 2.52 5.57 -25.46
N ARG A 83 2.36 5.30 -24.17
CA ARG A 83 2.78 6.18 -23.09
C ARG A 83 4.26 5.95 -22.79
N PRO A 84 5.11 6.99 -22.80
CA PRO A 84 6.50 6.83 -22.39
C PRO A 84 6.57 6.27 -20.98
N ALA A 85 7.48 5.32 -20.75
CA ALA A 85 7.71 4.73 -19.44
C ALA A 85 7.91 5.86 -18.42
N ALA A 86 7.07 5.90 -17.39
CA ALA A 86 7.21 6.88 -16.33
C ALA A 86 8.60 6.70 -15.69
N PRO A 87 9.29 7.79 -15.31
CA PRO A 87 10.53 7.68 -14.55
C PRO A 87 10.26 6.82 -13.31
N GLU A 88 11.24 5.98 -12.92
CA GLU A 88 11.10 5.15 -11.72
C GLU A 88 10.71 6.04 -10.54
N SER A 89 9.66 5.64 -9.84
CA SER A 89 9.21 6.31 -8.63
C SER A 89 10.39 6.55 -7.68
N THR A 90 10.42 7.72 -7.05
CA THR A 90 11.44 8.14 -6.07
C THR A 90 11.61 7.15 -4.89
N MET A 91 10.70 6.20 -4.73
CA MET A 91 10.69 5.17 -3.70
C MET A 91 11.23 3.82 -4.19
N GLY A 92 12.17 3.82 -5.15
CA GLY A 92 12.92 2.62 -5.55
C GLY A 92 12.04 1.63 -6.29
N GLY A 93 11.52 2.07 -7.45
CA GLY A 93 10.48 1.42 -8.28
C GLY A 93 10.69 -0.05 -8.63
N GLU A 94 10.50 -0.43 -9.88
CA GLU A 94 10.50 -1.85 -10.28
C GLU A 94 11.92 -2.44 -10.27
N THR A 95 12.95 -1.63 -10.50
CA THR A 95 14.33 -2.11 -10.73
C THR A 95 15.32 -1.63 -9.68
N THR A 96 15.08 -0.50 -8.99
CA THR A 96 16.03 0.08 -8.03
C THR A 96 15.82 -0.40 -6.59
N CYS A 97 16.90 -0.78 -5.88
CA CYS A 97 16.90 -1.23 -4.48
C CYS A 97 16.18 -0.25 -3.55
N ILE A 98 15.19 -0.75 -2.79
CA ILE A 98 14.34 0.08 -1.91
C ILE A 98 15.05 0.58 -0.65
N VAL A 99 16.26 0.09 -0.38
CA VAL A 99 17.00 0.44 0.84
C VAL A 99 17.94 1.60 0.58
N CYS A 100 18.64 1.59 -0.55
CA CYS A 100 19.65 2.61 -0.89
C CYS A 100 19.23 3.55 -2.01
N PHE A 101 18.16 3.22 -2.76
CA PHE A 101 17.67 4.00 -3.89
C PHE A 101 18.73 4.33 -4.96
N ALA A 102 19.80 3.53 -5.04
CA ALA A 102 20.96 3.82 -5.89
C ALA A 102 21.42 2.65 -6.78
N ARG A 103 21.20 1.41 -6.35
CA ARG A 103 21.66 0.20 -7.06
C ARG A 103 20.48 -0.65 -7.48
N VAL A 104 20.64 -1.42 -8.55
CA VAL A 104 19.61 -2.35 -9.03
C VAL A 104 19.31 -3.46 -8.01
N LYS A 105 18.05 -3.88 -7.91
CA LYS A 105 17.62 -5.04 -7.12
C LYS A 105 18.24 -6.30 -7.72
N SER A 106 18.87 -7.12 -6.89
CA SER A 106 19.49 -8.38 -7.34
C SER A 106 19.28 -9.54 -6.39
N HIS A 107 18.80 -9.28 -5.17
CA HIS A 107 18.63 -10.28 -4.14
C HIS A 107 17.18 -10.39 -3.69
N ALA A 108 16.67 -11.62 -3.69
CA ALA A 108 15.38 -11.99 -3.14
C ALA A 108 15.55 -12.52 -1.70
N ALA A 109 14.66 -12.08 -0.81
CA ALA A 109 14.58 -12.59 0.55
C ALA A 109 13.86 -13.95 0.55
N VAL A 110 14.48 -14.99 1.12
CA VAL A 110 13.85 -16.32 1.29
C VAL A 110 13.42 -16.47 2.75
N PRO A 111 12.18 -16.92 3.04
CA PRO A 111 11.24 -17.60 2.14
C PRO A 111 10.25 -16.71 1.38
N CYS A 112 10.09 -15.43 1.73
CA CYS A 112 9.01 -14.59 1.20
C CYS A 112 9.08 -14.29 -0.32
N GLY A 113 10.23 -14.46 -0.95
CA GLY A 113 10.45 -14.30 -2.39
C GLY A 113 10.60 -12.86 -2.88
N HIS A 114 10.50 -11.84 -2.02
CA HIS A 114 10.55 -10.44 -2.47
C HIS A 114 11.94 -10.02 -2.96
N LEU A 115 12.06 -9.77 -4.27
CA LEU A 115 13.22 -9.14 -4.91
C LEU A 115 13.20 -7.63 -4.61
N CYS A 116 13.88 -7.21 -3.54
CA CYS A 116 13.77 -5.84 -3.03
C CYS A 116 15.12 -5.16 -2.75
N ALA A 117 16.21 -5.92 -2.65
CA ALA A 117 17.51 -5.44 -2.21
C ALA A 117 18.61 -5.65 -3.26
N CYS A 118 19.62 -4.79 -3.23
CA CYS A 118 20.91 -5.04 -3.87
C CYS A 118 21.83 -5.83 -2.92
N GLY A 119 22.87 -6.49 -3.46
CA GLY A 119 23.82 -7.31 -2.69
C GLY A 119 24.36 -6.67 -1.39
N PRO A 120 24.95 -5.46 -1.43
CA PRO A 120 25.46 -4.81 -0.23
C PRO A 120 24.39 -4.52 0.84
N CYS A 121 23.13 -4.27 0.43
CA CYS A 121 22.07 -4.00 1.39
C CYS A 121 21.54 -5.30 2.01
N SER A 122 21.41 -6.37 1.22
CA SER A 122 20.93 -7.67 1.74
C SER A 122 21.81 -8.20 2.86
N GLU A 123 23.13 -8.03 2.78
CA GLU A 123 24.08 -8.48 3.81
C GLU A 123 23.87 -7.82 5.18
N LEU A 124 23.20 -6.66 5.23
CA LEU A 124 22.99 -5.88 6.45
C LEU A 124 21.65 -6.18 7.15
N MET A 125 20.80 -7.02 6.55
CA MET A 125 19.41 -7.17 6.96
C MET A 125 19.06 -8.62 7.29
N ARG A 126 18.25 -8.79 8.34
CA ARG A 126 17.72 -10.09 8.81
C ARG A 126 16.22 -10.26 8.59
N GLU A 127 15.53 -9.20 8.20
CA GLU A 127 14.10 -9.19 7.87
C GLU A 127 13.92 -8.60 6.49
N CYS A 128 12.91 -9.06 5.76
CA CYS A 128 12.58 -8.51 4.45
C CYS A 128 12.02 -7.09 4.63
N PRO A 129 12.61 -6.04 4.03
CA PRO A 129 12.12 -4.67 4.18
C PRO A 129 10.72 -4.44 3.58
N TYR A 130 10.26 -5.36 2.73
CA TYR A 130 8.93 -5.30 2.11
C TYR A 130 7.83 -5.85 3.03
N CYS A 131 7.96 -7.08 3.50
CA CYS A 131 6.92 -7.78 4.27
C CYS A 131 7.26 -8.03 5.75
N ARG A 132 8.47 -7.69 6.17
CA ARG A 132 9.02 -7.93 7.53
C ARG A 132 9.15 -9.39 7.93
N GLU A 133 8.99 -10.32 6.98
CA GLU A 133 9.26 -11.75 7.25
C GLU A 133 10.76 -11.97 7.52
N PRO A 134 11.13 -12.78 8.53
CA PRO A 134 12.53 -13.12 8.79
C PRO A 134 13.19 -13.77 7.58
N VAL A 135 14.36 -13.28 7.21
CA VAL A 135 15.12 -13.79 6.07
C VAL A 135 16.03 -14.91 6.53
N MET A 136 15.80 -16.11 6.00
CA MET A 136 16.67 -17.27 6.22
C MET A 136 17.94 -17.19 5.36
N MET A 137 17.78 -16.76 4.10
CA MET A 137 18.89 -16.53 3.18
C MET A 137 18.51 -15.50 2.12
N TRP A 138 19.50 -14.76 1.63
CA TRP A 138 19.37 -13.91 0.46
C TRP A 138 19.89 -14.68 -0.75
N MET A 139 19.09 -14.76 -1.81
CA MET A 139 19.44 -15.46 -3.05
C MET A 139 19.41 -14.53 -4.25
N VAL A 140 20.23 -14.81 -5.25
CA VAL A 140 20.19 -14.14 -6.56
C VAL A 140 19.31 -14.99 -7.51
N PRO A 141 18.12 -14.52 -7.91
CA PRO A 141 17.29 -15.23 -8.87
C PRO A 141 17.99 -15.36 -10.22
N ARG A 142 17.77 -16.47 -10.93
CA ARG A 142 18.25 -16.60 -12.30
C ARG A 142 17.40 -15.69 -13.22
N PRO A 143 18.00 -15.02 -14.21
CA PRO A 143 17.24 -14.31 -15.23
C PRO A 143 16.31 -15.29 -15.95
N VAL A 144 15.05 -14.89 -16.16
CA VAL A 144 14.08 -15.61 -16.99
C VAL A 144 14.15 -15.15 -18.43
#